data_AF-A0AAC8TB15-F1
#
_entry.id   AF-A0AAC8TB15-F1
#
_cell.length_a   1.000
_cell.length_b   1.000
_cell.length_c   1.000
_cell.angle_alpha   90.00
_cell.angle_beta   90.00
_cell.angle_gamma   90.00
#
_symmetry.space_group_name_H-M   'P 1'
#
loop_
_entity.id
_entity.type
_entity.pdbx_description
1 polymer ?
#
loop_
_entity_poly.entity_id
_entity_poly.type
_entity_poly.pdbx_seq_one_letter_code
_entity_poly.pdbx_strand_id
1 'polypeptide(L)'
;MLLQREALEKLQAEGLRGLKGCGTQLRFRQRNSPELLELEILPGGLLHPDCLPPNRKPPCPRCGRRGLTRPDDMLLDASTLPTQSDLFRLEDFSTVIVCTERFVEACRRLGLDGVSFQPLPMK
;
A
#
# COMPACT_ATOMS: atom_id res chain seq x y z
N MET A 1 2.29 0.93 8.32
CA MET A 1 3.14 -0.27 8.05
C MET A 1 4.52 0.05 8.59
N LEU A 2 5.10 -0.85 9.39
CA LEU A 2 6.40 -0.61 10.03
C LEU A 2 7.52 -1.30 9.27
N LEU A 3 8.67 -0.65 9.20
CA LEU A 3 9.88 -1.17 8.58
C LEU A 3 11.11 -0.78 9.39
N GLN A 4 12.13 -1.62 9.44
CA GLN A 4 13.43 -1.24 10.00
C GLN A 4 14.10 -0.18 9.11
N ARG A 5 14.85 0.74 9.71
CA ARG A 5 15.58 1.78 8.98
C ARG A 5 16.48 1.19 7.89
N GLU A 6 17.24 0.15 8.21
CA GLU A 6 18.19 -0.48 7.30
C GLU A 6 17.49 -1.11 6.10
N ALA A 7 16.28 -1.64 6.30
CA ALA A 7 15.46 -2.19 5.22
C ALA A 7 14.93 -1.07 4.30
N LEU A 8 14.58 0.11 4.84
CA LEU A 8 14.11 1.25 4.04
C LEU A 8 15.24 1.76 3.14
N GLU A 9 16.43 1.92 3.72
CA GLU A 9 17.61 2.39 2.99
C GLU A 9 17.99 1.44 1.84
N LYS A 10 17.93 0.12 2.07
CA LYS A 10 18.14 -0.88 1.03
C LYS A 10 17.07 -0.81 -0.08
N LEU A 11 15.79 -0.68 0.28
CA LEU A 11 14.71 -0.53 -0.69
C LEU A 11 14.84 0.75 -1.53
N GLN A 12 15.27 1.85 -0.91
CA GLN A 12 15.54 3.11 -1.61
C GLN A 12 16.74 2.98 -2.55
N ALA A 13 17.78 2.23 -2.17
CA ALA A 13 18.94 1.96 -3.01
C ALA A 13 18.61 1.12 -4.27
N GLU A 14 17.55 0.31 -4.24
CA GLU A 14 17.01 -0.40 -5.41
C GLU A 14 16.26 0.54 -6.40
N GLY A 15 16.17 1.84 -6.12
CA GLY A 15 15.54 2.82 -7.01
C GLY A 15 14.00 2.80 -7.01
N LEU A 16 13.41 2.29 -5.92
CA LEU A 16 11.97 2.32 -5.70
C LEU A 16 11.49 3.76 -5.48
N ARG A 17 10.34 4.09 -6.07
CA ARG A 17 9.74 5.43 -6.10
C ARG A 17 8.77 5.60 -4.94
N GLY A 18 8.71 6.82 -4.40
CA GLY A 18 7.71 7.21 -3.41
C GLY A 18 7.91 6.64 -2.00
N LEU A 19 8.99 5.89 -1.74
CA LEU A 19 9.23 5.32 -0.42
C LEU A 19 9.82 6.35 0.55
N LYS A 20 9.05 6.69 1.59
CA LYS A 20 9.51 7.48 2.73
C LYS A 20 9.12 6.81 4.04
N GLY A 21 9.95 6.98 5.05
CA GLY A 21 9.69 6.53 6.41
C GLY A 21 9.63 7.70 7.37
N CYS A 22 8.68 7.67 8.30
CA CYS A 22 8.56 8.61 9.41
C CYS A 22 8.99 7.93 10.70
N GLY A 23 9.69 8.68 11.56
CA GLY A 23 10.08 8.20 12.88
C GLY A 23 8.85 7.84 13.73
N THR A 24 8.94 6.74 14.45
CA THR A 24 7.87 6.32 15.37
C THR A 24 8.20 6.70 16.82
N GLN A 25 7.18 6.84 17.66
CA GLN A 25 7.36 7.00 19.11
C GLN A 25 7.24 5.67 19.87
N LEU A 26 7.54 4.55 19.18
CA LEU A 26 7.45 3.22 19.76
C LEU A 26 8.52 3.03 20.84
N ARG A 27 8.12 2.40 21.95
CA ARG A 27 9.01 2.01 23.04
C ARG A 27 9.05 0.50 23.14
N PHE A 28 10.24 -0.06 23.06
CA PHE A 28 10.43 -1.50 23.20
C PHE A 28 10.75 -1.86 24.64
N ARG A 29 10.26 -3.03 25.06
CA ARG A 29 10.61 -3.61 26.37
C ARG A 29 12.02 -4.20 26.39
N GLN A 30 12.57 -4.55 25.23
CA GLN A 30 13.87 -5.20 25.08
C GLN A 30 15.00 -4.19 24.87
N ARG A 31 16.20 -4.51 25.35
CA ARG A 31 17.43 -3.75 25.05
C ARG A 31 17.84 -3.99 23.59
N ASN A 32 18.48 -2.99 22.96
CA ASN A 32 18.97 -3.04 21.56
C ASN A 32 17.87 -3.32 20.51
N SER A 33 16.70 -2.70 20.68
CA SER A 33 15.62 -2.85 19.70
C SER A 33 15.91 -2.04 18.42
N PRO A 34 15.55 -2.56 17.24
CA PRO A 34 15.78 -1.86 15.98
C PRO A 34 14.94 -0.59 15.91
N GLU A 35 15.43 0.40 15.17
CA GLU A 35 14.62 1.58 14.85
C GLU A 35 13.55 1.21 13.82
N LEU A 36 12.28 1.33 14.22
CA LEU A 36 11.15 1.13 13.33
C LEU A 36 10.62 2.47 12.84
N LEU A 37 10.45 2.56 11.52
CA LEU A 37 9.85 3.66 10.79
C LEU A 37 8.46 3.26 10.32
N GLU A 38 7.52 4.19 10.33
CA GLU A 38 6.24 4.04 9.65
C GLU A 38 6.38 4.49 8.21
N LEU A 39 6.03 3.65 7.25
CA LEU A 39 6.05 4.01 5.84
C LEU A 39 4.92 4.99 5.49
N GLU A 40 5.27 6.07 4.80
CA GLU A 40 4.33 6.98 4.15
C GLU A 40 3.68 6.25 2.96
N ILE A 41 2.45 5.76 3.15
CA ILE A 41 1.68 5.10 2.10
C ILE A 41 0.53 6.01 1.70
N LEU A 42 0.75 6.75 0.62
CA LEU A 42 -0.23 7.72 0.12
C LEU A 42 -1.40 7.02 -0.59
N PRO A 43 -2.60 7.63 -0.57
CA PRO A 43 -3.71 7.16 -1.37
C PRO A 43 -3.40 7.24 -2.87
N GLY A 44 -3.81 6.22 -3.62
CA GLY A 44 -3.71 6.21 -5.08
C GLY A 44 -4.36 4.97 -5.66
N GLY A 45 -4.80 5.04 -6.91
CA GLY A 45 -5.50 3.95 -7.58
C GLY A 45 -6.92 3.71 -7.02
N LEU A 46 -7.75 3.13 -7.88
CA LEU A 46 -9.12 2.75 -7.58
C LEU A 46 -9.36 1.29 -7.99
N LEU A 47 -10.40 0.68 -7.41
CA LEU A 47 -10.95 -0.53 -7.98
C LEU A 47 -11.76 -0.21 -9.25
N HIS A 48 -11.61 -1.08 -10.25
CA HIS A 48 -12.32 -0.97 -11.52
C HIS A 48 -13.83 -1.10 -11.29
N PRO A 49 -14.69 -0.30 -11.96
CA PRO A 49 -16.14 -0.36 -11.81
C PRO A 49 -16.76 -1.76 -11.96
N ASP A 50 -16.16 -2.62 -12.79
CA ASP A 50 -16.64 -3.98 -13.06
C ASP A 50 -16.61 -4.91 -11.84
N CYS A 51 -15.75 -4.68 -10.85
CA CYS A 51 -15.74 -5.48 -9.61
C CYS A 51 -16.59 -4.87 -8.50
N LEU A 52 -17.33 -3.79 -8.78
CA LEU A 52 -18.16 -3.07 -7.83
C LEU A 52 -19.65 -3.23 -8.15
N PRO A 53 -20.56 -3.11 -7.16
CA PRO A 53 -21.98 -3.22 -7.41
C PRO A 53 -22.48 -2.21 -8.47
N PRO A 54 -23.39 -2.58 -9.38
CA PRO A 54 -23.87 -1.67 -10.43
C PRO A 54 -24.69 -0.50 -9.85
N ASN A 55 -25.54 -0.76 -8.85
CA ASN A 55 -26.43 0.23 -8.24
C ASN A 55 -25.80 0.90 -7.01
N ARG A 56 -24.68 1.58 -7.21
CA ARG A 56 -23.97 2.30 -6.13
C ARG A 56 -24.74 3.54 -5.71
N LYS A 57 -24.93 3.69 -4.40
CA LYS A 57 -25.38 4.96 -3.82
C LYS A 57 -24.30 6.03 -3.99
N PRO A 58 -24.67 7.31 -4.15
CA PRO A 58 -23.70 8.39 -4.14
C PRO A 58 -22.94 8.43 -2.79
N PRO A 59 -21.72 8.98 -2.76
CA PRO A 59 -21.00 9.21 -1.51
C PRO A 59 -21.84 10.01 -0.50
N CYS A 60 -21.66 9.74 0.79
CA CYS A 60 -22.34 10.50 1.83
C CYS A 60 -22.04 12.00 1.66
N PRO A 61 -23.05 12.89 1.55
CA PRO A 61 -22.82 14.31 1.32
C PRO A 61 -22.13 15.01 2.50
N ARG A 62 -22.13 14.40 3.69
CA ARG A 62 -21.49 14.95 4.90
C ARG A 62 -20.01 14.58 5.03
N CYS A 63 -19.63 13.35 4.68
CA CYS A 63 -18.28 12.82 4.95
C CYS A 63 -17.60 12.16 3.74
N GLY A 64 -18.26 12.11 2.58
CA GLY A 64 -17.71 11.50 1.36
C GLY A 64 -17.61 9.97 1.39
N ARG A 65 -18.01 9.30 2.47
CA ARG A 65 -17.94 7.84 2.57
C ARG A 65 -18.88 7.17 1.55
N ARG A 66 -18.36 6.24 0.75
CA ARG A 66 -19.13 5.49 -0.27
C ARG A 66 -19.90 4.28 0.29
N GLY A 67 -19.53 3.78 1.47
CA GLY A 67 -20.23 2.67 2.13
C GLY A 67 -20.16 1.35 1.36
N LEU A 68 -19.10 1.14 0.59
CA LEU A 68 -18.87 -0.08 -0.17
C LEU A 68 -18.25 -1.16 0.71
N THR A 69 -18.73 -2.38 0.57
CA THR A 69 -18.03 -3.56 1.07
C THR A 69 -16.90 -3.91 0.11
N ARG A 70 -15.74 -4.29 0.64
CA ARG A 70 -14.61 -4.74 -0.18
C ARG A 70 -15.03 -6.00 -0.96
N PRO A 71 -14.92 -6.02 -2.30
CA PRO A 71 -15.14 -7.23 -3.09
C PRO A 71 -14.14 -8.33 -2.71
N ASP A 72 -14.54 -9.59 -2.82
CA ASP A 72 -13.63 -10.72 -2.67
C ASP A 72 -12.69 -10.80 -3.88
N ASP A 73 -13.26 -10.70 -5.09
CA ASP A 73 -12.52 -10.63 -6.35
C ASP A 73 -12.27 -9.15 -6.71
N MET A 74 -11.15 -8.62 -6.24
CA MET A 74 -10.74 -7.25 -6.55
C MET A 74 -10.12 -7.15 -7.95
N LEU A 75 -10.42 -6.05 -8.65
CA LEU A 75 -9.85 -5.70 -9.95
C LEU A 75 -9.37 -4.25 -9.90
N LEU A 76 -8.10 -3.98 -10.18
CA LEU A 76 -7.57 -2.62 -10.24
C LEU A 76 -7.94 -1.91 -11.53
N ASP A 77 -8.24 -0.61 -11.43
CA ASP A 77 -8.35 0.27 -12.59
C ASP A 77 -6.97 0.78 -13.00
N ALA A 78 -6.44 0.25 -14.10
CA ALA A 78 -5.12 0.55 -14.63
C ALA A 78 -4.95 2.04 -14.94
N SER A 79 -6.03 2.73 -15.34
CA SER A 79 -5.99 4.15 -15.71
C SER A 79 -5.76 5.09 -14.52
N THR A 80 -5.97 4.59 -13.31
CA THR A 80 -5.90 5.37 -12.06
C THR A 80 -4.59 5.16 -11.29
N LEU A 81 -3.70 4.29 -11.78
CA LEU A 81 -2.51 3.89 -11.06
C LEU A 81 -1.47 5.02 -10.99
N PRO A 82 -0.87 5.28 -9.81
CA PRO A 82 0.16 6.31 -9.68
C PRO A 82 1.46 5.87 -10.37
N THR A 83 2.09 6.76 -11.13
CA THR A 83 3.38 6.48 -11.81
C THR A 83 4.61 6.80 -10.95
N GLN A 84 4.41 7.56 -9.87
CA GLN A 84 5.46 8.10 -9.00
C GLN A 84 5.63 7.33 -7.68
N SER A 85 4.86 6.26 -7.44
CA SER A 85 4.99 5.44 -6.25
C SER A 85 4.94 3.95 -6.58
N ASP A 86 5.82 3.16 -5.97
CA ASP A 86 5.78 1.70 -6.06
C ASP A 86 4.93 1.06 -4.96
N LEU A 87 4.47 1.84 -3.98
CA LEU A 87 3.68 1.39 -2.84
C LEU A 87 2.63 2.44 -2.51
N PHE A 88 1.36 2.05 -2.50
CA PHE A 88 0.26 2.96 -2.25
C PHE A 88 -0.91 2.20 -1.64
N ARG A 89 -1.93 2.94 -1.24
CA ARG A 89 -3.15 2.40 -0.65
C ARG A 89 -4.32 2.86 -1.50
N LEU A 90 -5.29 1.97 -1.76
CA LEU A 90 -6.44 2.34 -2.58
C LEU A 90 -7.24 3.47 -1.96
N GLU A 91 -7.65 4.44 -2.78
CA GLU A 91 -8.43 5.59 -2.32
C GLU A 91 -9.83 5.18 -1.86
N ASP A 92 -10.45 4.23 -2.57
CA ASP A 92 -11.78 3.72 -2.30
C ASP A 92 -11.81 2.56 -1.28
N PHE A 93 -10.65 1.91 -1.05
CA PHE A 93 -10.47 0.83 -0.07
C PHE A 93 -9.16 0.99 0.71
N SER A 94 -9.15 1.91 1.67
CA SER A 94 -7.96 2.31 2.44
C SER A 94 -7.32 1.20 3.31
N THR A 95 -7.91 0.02 3.39
CA THR A 95 -7.32 -1.15 4.04
C THR A 95 -6.48 -2.01 3.08
N VAL A 96 -6.57 -1.75 1.78
CA VAL A 96 -5.84 -2.46 0.73
C VAL A 96 -4.59 -1.68 0.36
N ILE A 97 -3.43 -2.30 0.57
CA ILE A 97 -2.12 -1.77 0.17
C ILE A 97 -1.72 -2.51 -1.11
N VAL A 98 -1.35 -1.74 -2.12
CA VAL A 98 -0.94 -2.24 -3.44
C VAL A 98 0.51 -1.82 -3.67
N CYS A 99 1.26 -2.71 -4.32
CA CYS A 99 2.62 -2.42 -4.73
C CYS A 99 2.89 -2.91 -6.15
N THR A 100 3.89 -2.33 -6.79
CA THR A 100 4.33 -2.75 -8.12
C THR A 100 5.12 -4.06 -8.04
N GLU A 101 5.21 -4.78 -9.16
CA GLU A 101 6.04 -5.99 -9.25
C GLU A 101 7.51 -5.71 -8.89
N ARG A 102 8.04 -4.55 -9.29
CA ARG A 102 9.39 -4.09 -8.93
C ARG A 102 9.60 -4.03 -7.41
N PHE A 103 8.60 -3.58 -6.64
CA PHE A 103 8.67 -3.58 -5.18
C PHE A 103 8.75 -5.01 -4.63
N VAL A 104 7.92 -5.91 -5.14
CA VAL A 104 7.90 -7.33 -4.74
C VAL A 104 9.25 -7.99 -5.02
N GLU A 105 9.82 -7.77 -6.20
CA GLU A 105 11.12 -8.29 -6.58
C GLU A 105 12.25 -7.75 -5.70
N ALA A 106 12.24 -6.45 -5.37
CA ALA A 106 13.21 -5.86 -4.46
C ALA A 106 13.13 -6.48 -3.06
N CYS A 107 11.92 -6.63 -2.50
CA CYS A 107 11.74 -7.31 -1.21
C CYS A 107 12.29 -8.75 -1.23
N ARG A 108 12.01 -9.51 -2.30
CA ARG A 108 12.52 -10.88 -2.46
C ARG A 108 14.05 -10.92 -2.56
N ARG A 109 14.66 -10.05 -3.38
CA ARG A 109 16.12 -9.97 -3.59
C ARG A 109 16.86 -9.62 -2.29
N LEU A 110 16.28 -8.71 -1.51
CA LEU A 110 16.83 -8.27 -0.23
C LEU A 110 16.52 -9.24 0.93
N GLY A 111 15.74 -10.31 0.68
CA GLY A 111 15.35 -11.28 1.68
C GLY A 111 14.48 -10.70 2.80
N LEU A 112 13.69 -9.66 2.49
CA LEU A 112 12.80 -9.02 3.47
C LEU A 112 11.56 -9.88 3.73
N ASP A 113 11.15 -9.95 4.98
CA ASP A 113 9.99 -10.70 5.46
C ASP A 113 8.93 -9.79 6.10
N GLY A 114 7.94 -10.38 6.78
CA GLY A 114 6.90 -9.65 7.52
C GLY A 114 5.66 -9.27 6.71
N VAL A 115 5.67 -9.48 5.39
CA VAL A 115 4.50 -9.30 4.51
C VAL A 115 4.35 -10.46 3.53
N SER A 116 3.12 -10.71 3.10
CA SER A 116 2.79 -11.64 2.01
C SER A 116 2.28 -10.88 0.80
N PHE A 117 2.74 -11.27 -0.39
CA PHE A 117 2.30 -10.68 -1.65
C PHE A 117 1.30 -11.59 -2.34
N GLN A 118 0.18 -11.01 -2.79
CA GLN A 118 -0.83 -11.70 -3.58
C GLN A 118 -0.99 -10.97 -4.92
N PRO A 119 -1.01 -11.68 -6.07
CA PRO A 119 -1.31 -11.07 -7.36
C PRO A 119 -2.68 -10.42 -7.35
N LEU A 120 -2.80 -9.27 -8.01
CA LEU A 120 -4.03 -8.52 -8.12
C LEU A 120 -4.24 -8.14 -9.60
N PRO A 121 -5.28 -8.65 -10.28
CA PRO A 121 -5.51 -8.31 -11.67
C PRO A 121 -5.82 -6.83 -11.85
N MET A 122 -5.54 -6.31 -13.04
CA MET A 122 -5.84 -4.94 -13.45
C MET A 122 -6.48 -4.92 -14.83
N LYS A 123 -7.32 -3.91 -15.06
CA LYS A 123 -8.00 -3.66 -16.33
C LYS A 123 -7.89 -2.19 -16.72
#